data_AF-A0A7X7PFN2-F1
#
_entry.id   AF-A0A7X7PFN2-F1
#
_cell.length_a   1.000
_cell.length_b   1.000
_cell.length_c   1.000
_cell.angle_alpha   90.00
_cell.angle_beta   90.00
_cell.angle_gamma   90.00
#
_symmetry.space_group_name_H-M   'P 1'
#
loop_
_entity.id
_entity.type
_entity.pdbx_description
1 polymer ?
#
loop_
_entity_poly.entity_id
_entity_poly.type
_entity_poly.pdbx_seq_one_letter_code
_entity_poly.pdbx_strand_id
1 'polypeptide(L)' 'MAGVACMNCGGNELYRTTRPVSAGGGYAPNYLPGLGRWSAEKFYIIVCRGCGLTQWFARHEALDKLPHSSKWERL' A
#
# COMPACT_ATOMS: atom_id res chain seq x y z
N MET A 1 -19.06 -0.12 16.39
CA MET A 1 -17.79 0.38 15.82
C MET A 1 -17.12 -0.82 15.16
N ALA A 2 -17.11 -0.91 13.83
CA ALA A 2 -16.44 -2.04 13.16
C ALA A 2 -14.93 -1.91 13.43
N GLY A 3 -14.41 -2.75 14.33
CA GLY A 3 -12.98 -2.79 14.62
C GLY A 3 -12.20 -3.19 13.38
N VAL A 4 -10.96 -2.71 13.26
CA VAL A 4 -10.08 -3.13 12.16
C VAL A 4 -9.78 -4.62 12.34
N ALA A 5 -10.30 -5.45 11.43
CA ALA A 5 -10.13 -6.90 11.46
C ALA A 5 -9.42 -7.38 10.19
N CYS A 6 -8.64 -8.44 10.31
CA CYS A 6 -8.00 -9.10 9.19
C CYS A 6 -9.06 -9.68 8.25
N MET A 7 -9.04 -9.29 6.98
CA MET A 7 -10.02 -9.77 6.00
C MET A 7 -9.86 -11.26 5.67
N ASN A 8 -8.72 -11.86 5.99
CA ASN A 8 -8.47 -13.28 5.74
C ASN A 8 -8.88 -14.18 6.92
N CYS A 9 -8.56 -13.81 8.16
CA CYS A 9 -8.77 -14.68 9.33
C CYS A 9 -9.66 -14.09 10.42
N GLY A 10 -10.14 -12.85 10.28
CA GLY A 10 -10.93 -12.16 11.30
C GLY A 10 -10.15 -11.69 12.53
N GLY A 11 -8.85 -11.99 12.65
CA GLY A 11 -8.01 -11.56 13.76
C GLY A 11 -7.86 -10.03 13.84
N ASN A 12 -7.66 -9.50 15.04
CA ASN A 12 -7.59 -8.05 15.31
C ASN A 12 -6.17 -7.52 15.58
N GLU A 13 -5.17 -8.40 15.65
CA GLU A 13 -3.76 -8.02 15.81
C GLU A 13 -3.15 -7.64 14.47
N LEU A 14 -3.33 -6.36 14.10
CA LEU A 14 -2.85 -5.77 12.86
C LEU A 14 -1.75 -4.74 13.15
N TYR A 15 -0.65 -4.84 12.41
CA TYR A 15 0.50 -3.95 12.54
C TYR A 15 0.71 -3.19 11.25
N ARG A 16 0.89 -1.88 11.34
CA ARG A 16 1.20 -1.00 10.21
C ARG A 16 2.64 -0.52 10.28
N THR A 17 3.29 -0.32 9.14
CA THR A 17 4.59 0.37 9.10
C THR A 17 4.47 1.77 9.73
N THR A 18 5.42 2.14 10.60
CA THR A 18 5.41 3.44 11.30
C THR A 18 5.59 4.62 10.34
N ARG A 19 6.29 4.40 9.22
CA ARG A 19 6.47 5.35 8.12
C ARG A 19 6.12 4.69 6.78
N PRO A 20 5.75 5.46 5.75
CA PRO A 20 5.60 4.93 4.40
C PRO A 20 6.93 4.35 3.90
N VAL A 21 6.87 3.18 3.27
CA VAL A 21 8.02 2.50 2.66
C VAL A 21 8.02 2.70 1.15
N SER A 22 9.20 2.67 0.53
CA SER A 22 9.34 2.88 -0.91
C SER A 22 8.61 1.79 -1.70
N ALA A 23 7.81 2.19 -2.69
CA ALA A 23 7.09 1.30 -3.59
C ALA A 23 7.95 0.79 -4.75
N GLY A 24 9.26 1.05 -4.70
CA GLY A 24 10.25 0.55 -5.64
C GLY A 24 11.65 0.96 -5.22
N GLY A 25 12.67 0.42 -5.92
CA GLY A 25 14.09 0.71 -5.66
C GLY A 25 14.90 -0.56 -5.41
N GLY A 26 16.23 -0.46 -5.50
CA GLY A 26 17.12 -1.63 -5.49
C GLY A 26 16.75 -2.61 -6.60
N TYR A 27 16.53 -3.88 -6.23
CA TYR A 27 16.04 -4.92 -7.13
C TYR A 27 14.50 -5.09 -7.10
N ALA A 28 13.76 -4.27 -6.35
CA ALA A 28 12.31 -4.39 -6.25
C ALA A 28 11.60 -3.76 -7.47
N PRO A 29 10.53 -4.38 -7.98
CA PRO A 29 9.64 -3.75 -8.95
C PRO A 29 9.10 -2.41 -8.46
N ASN A 30 8.69 -1.56 -9.40
CA ASN A 30 7.92 -0.38 -9.06
C ASN A 30 6.43 -0.76 -8.96
N TYR A 31 5.93 -0.91 -7.74
CA TYR A 31 4.56 -1.28 -7.44
C TYR A 31 3.56 -0.12 -7.60
N LEU A 32 4.05 1.13 -7.62
CA LEU A 32 3.20 2.32 -7.79
C LEU A 32 3.68 3.21 -8.95
N PRO A 33 3.74 2.70 -10.20
CA PRO A 33 4.34 3.41 -11.32
C PRO A 33 3.59 4.70 -11.65
N GLY A 34 4.33 5.79 -11.89
CA GLY A 34 3.76 7.06 -12.34
C GLY A 34 3.02 7.86 -11.25
N LEU A 35 3.01 7.37 -10.00
CA LEU A 35 2.42 8.10 -8.87
C LEU A 35 3.48 8.89 -8.07
N GLY A 36 4.76 8.56 -8.23
CA GLY A 36 5.88 9.34 -7.67
C GLY A 36 6.23 10.56 -8.53
N ARG A 37 6.89 11.57 -7.95
CA ARG A 37 7.40 12.75 -8.68
C ARG A 37 8.81 12.52 -9.22
N TRP A 38 9.80 12.50 -8.32
CA TRP A 38 11.23 12.38 -8.64
C TRP A 38 11.85 11.08 -8.14
N SER A 39 11.09 10.32 -7.36
CA SER A 39 11.45 9.03 -6.80
C SER A 39 10.23 8.12 -6.80
N ALA A 40 10.44 6.84 -6.49
CA ALA A 40 9.33 5.90 -6.31
C ALA A 40 8.34 6.47 -5.26
N GLU A 41 7.06 6.27 -5.53
CA GLU A 41 6.00 6.57 -4.56
C GLU A 41 6.16 5.65 -3.34
N LYS A 42 5.40 5.88 -2.28
CA LYS A 42 5.44 5.09 -1.06
C LYS A 42 4.07 4.53 -0.73
N PHE A 43 4.05 3.47 0.07
CA PHE A 43 2.83 2.91 0.64
C PHE A 43 3.03 2.55 2.11
N TYR A 44 1.93 2.36 2.82
CA TYR A 44 1.93 1.68 4.11
C TYR A 44 1.70 0.19 3.91
N ILE A 45 2.33 -0.63 4.73
CA ILE A 45 2.06 -2.07 4.78
C ILE A 45 1.31 -2.34 6.08
N ILE A 46 0.21 -3.09 6.01
CA ILE A 46 -0.43 -3.70 7.17
C ILE A 46 -0.19 -5.20 7.12
N VAL A 47 0.26 -5.78 8.23
CA VAL A 47 0.44 -7.23 8.41
C VAL A 47 -0.41 -7.73 9.57
N CYS A 48 -1.12 -8.83 9.36
CA CYS A 48 -1.81 -9.55 10.43
C CYS A 48 -0.86 -10.50 11.14
N ARG A 49 -0.74 -10.39 12.47
CA ARG A 49 0.06 -11.34 13.27
C ARG A 49 -0.49 -12.76 13.22
N GLY A 50 -1.81 -12.91 13.19
CA GLY A 50 -2.47 -14.21 13.27
C GLY A 50 -2.32 -15.09 12.03
N CYS A 51 -2.37 -14.52 10.82
CA CYS A 51 -2.31 -15.30 9.58
C CYS A 51 -1.32 -14.79 8.52
N GLY A 52 -0.56 -13.73 8.81
CA GLY A 52 0.44 -13.19 7.89
C GLY A 52 -0.13 -12.41 6.69
N LEU A 53 -1.46 -12.18 6.61
CA LEU A 53 -2.04 -11.38 5.53
C LEU A 53 -1.35 -10.02 5.47
N THR A 54 -0.74 -9.75 4.33
CA THR A 54 -0.03 -8.49 4.06
C THR A 54 -0.83 -7.69 3.05
N GLN A 55 -1.15 -6.46 3.41
CA GLN A 55 -1.91 -5.52 2.59
C GLN A 55 -1.10 -4.26 2.36
N TRP A 56 -1.09 -3.78 1.12
CA TRP A 56 -0.37 -2.57 0.72
C TRP A 56 -1.37 -1.44 0.47
N PHE A 57 -1.13 -0.30 1.10
CA PHE A 57 -1.99 0.87 1.02
C PHE A 57 -1.21 2.05 0.46
N ALA A 58 -1.51 2.42 -0.79
CA ALA A 58 -0.98 3.64 -1.39
C ALA A 58 -1.29 4.86 -0.50
N ARG A 59 -0.38 5.82 -0.45
CA ARG A 59 -0.62 7.06 0.28
C ARG A 59 -1.74 7.87 -0.38
N HIS A 60 -2.41 8.72 0.40
CA HIS A 60 -3.53 9.52 -0.10
C HIS A 60 -3.13 10.38 -1.31
N GLU A 61 -1.94 11.00 -1.28
CA GLU A 61 -1.43 11.82 -2.39
C GLU A 61 -1.13 11.01 -3.66
N ALA A 62 -0.95 9.70 -3.54
CA ALA A 62 -0.82 8.80 -4.68
C ALA A 62 -2.18 8.50 -5.31
N LEU A 63 -3.24 8.39 -4.48
CA LEU A 63 -4.60 8.14 -4.95
C LEU A 63 -5.12 9.29 -5.82
N ASP A 64 -4.82 10.54 -5.44
CA ASP A 64 -5.20 11.74 -6.22
C ASP A 64 -4.61 11.74 -7.63
N LYS A 65 -3.51 11.02 -7.85
CA LYS A 65 -2.81 10.94 -9.14
C LYS A 65 -3.29 9.78 -10.00
N LEU A 66 -3.98 8.78 -9.43
CA LEU A 66 -4.44 7.60 -10.17
C LEU A 66 -5.27 7.96 -11.40
N PRO A 67 -6.30 8.84 -11.32
CA PRO A 67 -7.12 9.20 -12.48
C PRO A 67 -6.36 9.92 -13.61
N HIS A 68 -5.19 10.48 -13.28
CA HIS A 68 -4.38 11.29 -14.20
C HIS A 68 -3.15 10.55 -14.73
N SER A 69 -2.92 9.31 -14.29
CA SER A 69 -1.75 8.54 -14.68
C SER A 69 -2.05 7.66 -15.88
N SER A 70 -1.27 7.80 -16.95
CA SER A 70 -1.35 6.92 -18.13
C SER A 70 -0.81 5.51 -17.88
N LYS A 71 -0.30 5.22 -16.68
CA LYS A 71 0.26 3.91 -16.31
C LYS A 71 -0.76 2.99 -15.61
N TRP A 72 -1.98 3.47 -15.41
CA TRP A 72 -3.05 2.75 -14.74
C TRP A 72 -4.31 2.76 -15.58
N GLU A 73 -5.06 1.67 -15.51
CA GLU A 73 -6.35 1.52 -16.15
C GLU A 73 -7.41 1.32 -15.06
N ARG A 74 -8.58 1.96 -15.25
CA ARG A 74 -9.74 1.72 -14.40
C ARG A 74 -10.46 0.47 -14.92
N LEU A 75 -10.50 -0.58 -14.09
CA LEU A 75 -11.23 -1.82 -14.35
C LEU A 75 -12.75 -1.65 -14.15
#